data_AF-B0C961-F1
#
_entry.id   AF-B0C961-F1
#
_cell.length_a   1.000
_cell.length_b   1.000
_cell.length_c   1.000
_cell.angle_alpha   90.00
_cell.angle_beta   90.00
_cell.angle_gamma   90.00
#
_symmetry.space_group_name_H-M   'P 1'
#
loop_
_entity.id
_entity.type
_entity.pdbx_description
1 polymer ?
#
loop_
_entity_poly.entity_id
_entity_poly.type
_entity_poly.pdbx_seq_one_letter_code
_entity_poly.pdbx_strand_id
1 'polypeptide(L)' 'MRDRIALLESKRGLLVQLLEQPDLGTLRIDVNQALEEMDDLIDEFRKTFPANA' A
#
# COMPACT_ATOMS: atom_id res chain seq x y z
N MET A 1 5.52 -14.40 7.45
CA MET A 1 6.04 -13.09 6.99
C MET A 1 5.61 -12.81 5.56
N ARG A 2 5.85 -13.71 4.60
CA ARG A 2 5.39 -13.58 3.21
C ARG A 2 3.86 -13.37 3.08
N ASP A 3 3.06 -14.06 3.90
CA ASP A 3 1.60 -13.87 3.87
C ASP A 3 1.15 -12.50 4.40
N ARG A 4 1.95 -11.87 5.27
CA ARG A 4 1.66 -10.53 5.81
C ARG A 4 1.96 -9.44 4.78
N ILE A 5 3.01 -9.60 3.98
CA ILE A 5 3.31 -8.65 2.90
C ILE A 5 2.30 -8.78 1.76
N ALA A 6 1.87 -10.01 1.42
CA ALA A 6 0.80 -10.23 0.45
C ALA A 6 -0.53 -9.59 0.87
N LEU A 7 -0.86 -9.65 2.18
CA LEU A 7 -2.03 -8.95 2.73
C LEU A 7 -1.90 -7.42 2.63
N LEU A 8 -0.71 -6.87 2.87
CA LEU A 8 -0.45 -5.44 2.71
C LEU A 8 -0.59 -5.01 1.23
N GLU A 9 -0.01 -5.76 0.30
CA GLU A 9 -0.15 -5.52 -1.14
C GLU A 9 -1.61 -5.58 -1.60
N SER A 10 -2.40 -6.52 -1.07
CA SER A 10 -3.84 -6.60 -1.32
C SER A 10 -4.59 -5.36 -0.83
N LYS A 11 -4.31 -4.89 0.41
CA LYS A 11 -4.92 -3.68 0.96
C LYS A 11 -4.53 -2.42 0.18
N ARG A 12 -3.28 -2.35 -0.29
CA ARG A 12 -2.81 -1.28 -1.18
C ARG A 12 -3.63 -1.26 -2.47
N GLY A 13 -3.88 -2.44 -3.06
CA GLY A 13 -4.73 -2.58 -4.23
C GLY A 13 -6.15 -2.01 -4.02
N LEU A 14 -6.73 -2.19 -2.84
CA LEU A 14 -8.04 -1.60 -2.50
C LEU A 14 -8.00 -0.07 -2.45
N LEU A 15 -6.93 0.52 -1.92
CA LEU A 15 -6.77 1.99 -1.90
C LEU A 15 -6.56 2.57 -3.30
N VAL A 16 -5.87 1.84 -4.20
CA VAL A 16 -5.77 2.22 -5.61
C VAL A 16 -7.14 2.24 -6.27
N GLN A 17 -7.94 1.18 -6.09
CA GLN A 17 -9.32 1.13 -6.61
C GLN A 17 -10.19 2.26 -6.02
N LEU A 18 -9.99 2.59 -4.74
CA LEU A 18 -10.69 3.68 -4.10
C LEU A 18 -10.34 5.04 -4.75
N LEU A 19 -9.08 5.29 -5.15
CA LEU A 19 -8.70 6.54 -5.84
C LEU A 19 -9.35 6.73 -7.23
N GLU A 20 -9.80 5.64 -7.86
CA GLU A 20 -10.51 5.69 -9.13
C GLU A 20 -11.92 6.28 -8.98
N GLN A 21 -12.47 6.32 -7.76
CA GLN A 21 -13.78 6.92 -7.54
C GLN A 21 -13.70 8.47 -7.66
N PRO A 22 -14.63 9.07 -8.42
CA PRO A 22 -14.58 10.50 -8.74
C PRO A 22 -15.00 11.41 -7.57
N ASP A 23 -15.69 10.87 -6.56
CA ASP A 23 -16.41 11.60 -5.51
C ASP A 23 -15.78 11.52 -4.12
N LEU A 24 -14.47 11.22 -4.03
CA LEU A 24 -13.76 11.13 -2.75
C LEU A 24 -13.67 12.43 -1.96
N GLY A 25 -13.74 13.58 -2.63
CA GLY A 25 -13.50 14.89 -1.99
C GLY A 25 -12.17 14.91 -1.22
N THR A 26 -12.22 15.28 0.06
CA THR A 26 -11.03 15.38 0.93
C THR A 26 -10.39 14.04 1.26
N LEU A 27 -11.16 12.94 1.24
CA LEU A 27 -10.66 11.59 1.50
C LEU A 27 -9.57 11.18 0.50
N ARG A 28 -9.56 11.80 -0.70
CA ARG A 28 -8.52 11.57 -1.71
C ARG A 28 -7.12 11.88 -1.17
N ILE A 29 -6.98 12.90 -0.32
CA ILE A 29 -5.68 13.27 0.27
C ILE A 29 -5.22 12.16 1.22
N ASP A 30 -6.11 11.73 2.11
CA ASP A 30 -5.82 10.68 3.09
C ASP A 30 -5.49 9.34 2.41
N VAL A 31 -6.19 9.01 1.32
CA VAL A 31 -5.93 7.78 0.55
C VAL A 31 -4.58 7.83 -0.18
N ASN A 32 -4.19 8.98 -0.74
CA ASN A 32 -2.86 9.13 -1.33
C ASN A 32 -1.77 9.01 -0.26
N GLN A 33 -1.95 9.63 0.90
CA GLN A 33 -0.99 9.53 2.01
C GLN A 33 -0.86 8.07 2.50
N ALA A 34 -1.98 7.38 2.68
CA ALA A 34 -1.96 5.97 3.08
C ALA A 34 -1.26 5.08 2.04
N LEU A 35 -1.39 5.38 0.74
CA LEU A 35 -0.69 4.65 -0.31
C LEU A 35 0.82 4.87 -0.26
N GLU A 36 1.30 6.10 -0.05
CA GLU A 36 2.72 6.39 0.15
C GLU A 36 3.28 5.64 1.36
N GLU A 37 2.61 5.72 2.51
CA GLU A 37 3.04 5.04 3.73
C GLU A 37 3.09 3.51 3.54
N MET A 38 2.15 2.95 2.80
CA MET A 38 2.13 1.52 2.47
C MET A 38 3.26 1.13 1.51
N ASP A 39 3.55 1.96 0.51
CA ASP A 39 4.65 1.74 -0.42
C ASP A 39 6.00 1.78 0.29
N ASP A 40 6.22 2.78 1.15
CA ASP A 40 7.43 2.89 1.97
C ASP A 40 7.61 1.67 2.88
N LEU A 41 6.54 1.21 3.53
CA LEU A 41 6.58 0.02 4.40
C LEU A 41 6.89 -1.26 3.61
N ILE A 42 6.29 -1.43 2.42
CA ILE A 42 6.53 -2.59 1.56
C ILE A 42 7.99 -2.59 1.08
N ASP A 43 8.49 -1.43 0.69
CA ASP A 43 9.87 -1.28 0.22
C ASP A 43 10.89 -1.49 1.32
N GLU A 44 10.65 -0.97 2.53
CA GLU A 44 11.47 -1.26 3.70
C GLU A 44 11.49 -2.76 3.99
N PHE A 45 10.32 -3.41 4.02
CA PHE A 45 10.24 -4.85 4.25
C PHE A 45 11.06 -5.65 3.21
N ARG A 46 10.98 -5.30 1.93
CA ARG A 46 11.73 -5.96 0.85
C ARG A 46 13.24 -5.76 0.99
N LYS A 47 13.68 -4.60 1.48
CA LYS A 47 15.10 -4.30 1.77
C LYS A 47 15.59 -5.09 2.98
N THR A 48 14.79 -5.19 4.04
CA THR A 48 15.15 -5.94 5.27
C THR A 48 15.12 -7.45 5.07
N PHE A 49 14.20 -7.95 4.24
CA PHE A 49 13.98 -9.37 4.01
C PHE A 49 14.04 -9.70 2.51
N PRO A 50 15.22 -9.62 1.87
CA PRO A 50 15.36 -9.95 0.46
C PRO A 50 14.98 -11.42 0.22
N ALA A 51 14.27 -11.68 -0.88
CA ALA A 51 13.77 -13.02 -1.21
C ALA A 51 14.88 -14.05 -1.53
N ASN A 52 16.15 -13.61 -1.60
CA ASN A 52 17.30 -14.36 -2.09
C ASN A 52 18.41 -14.51 -1.02
N ALA A 53 18.06 -14.63 0.27
CA ALA A 53 19.01 -14.96 1.34
C ALA A 53 19.03 -16.47 1.62
#